data_AF-A0A0A5HW19-F1
#
_entry.id   AF-A0A0A5HW19-F1
#
_cell.length_a   1.000
_cell.length_b   1.000
_cell.length_c   1.000
_cell.angle_alpha   90.00
_cell.angle_beta   90.00
_cell.angle_gamma   90.00
#
_symmetry.space_group_name_H-M   'P 1'
#
loop_
_entity.id
_entity.type
_entity.pdbx_description
1 polymer ?
#
loop_
_entity_poly.entity_id
_entity_poly.type
_entity_poly.pdbx_seq_one_letter_code
_entity_poly.pdbx_strand_id
1 'polypeptide(L)'
;MIETLKALQEAALLVPISTVTTGALAFLAVFINNFFIRRNLNKQLKVQVTQAQIQLSVDLQKATQKEKRDKLEQLHDLLHQYHSELGDFASDYRHSAFDNLSSSSDYLEKIKNYQRMFYAMRKPRSKAEVLASSYSDLIQDEFEQIRKFEEQVSDHLSMLFNLETLVLEAPSESEEKRVRAHHTPRLLESYKLFDKAESGIFLVIQQIEELIVREIKESRGFENKLVAF
;
A
#
# COMPACT_ATOMS: atom_id res chain seq x y z
N MET A 1 86.69 -21.38 11.13
CA MET A 1 85.95 -20.11 11.32
C MET A 1 86.90 -18.92 11.33
N ILE A 2 87.99 -18.95 12.12
CA ILE A 2 89.01 -17.88 12.17
C ILE A 2 89.86 -17.81 10.89
N GLU A 3 90.31 -18.94 10.34
CA GLU A 3 91.13 -18.97 9.11
C GLU A 3 90.37 -18.50 7.85
N THR A 4 89.10 -18.87 7.73
CA THR A 4 88.20 -18.41 6.65
C THR A 4 87.89 -16.91 6.73
N LEU A 5 87.79 -16.37 7.95
CA LEU A 5 87.60 -14.93 8.18
C LEU A 5 88.85 -14.14 7.80
N LYS A 6 90.04 -14.69 8.11
CA LYS A 6 91.34 -14.11 7.75
C LYS A 6 91.53 -14.05 6.23
N ALA A 7 91.20 -15.14 5.52
CA ALA A 7 91.26 -15.20 4.05
C ALA A 7 90.29 -14.20 3.37
N LEU A 8 89.10 -13.98 3.94
CA LEU A 8 88.12 -13.00 3.45
C LEU A 8 88.53 -11.54 3.73
N GLN A 9 89.30 -11.32 4.80
CA GLN A 9 89.81 -10.02 5.20
C GLN A 9 91.03 -9.60 4.36
N GLU A 10 91.93 -10.54 4.08
CA GLU A 10 93.10 -10.33 3.19
C GLU A 10 92.69 -10.05 1.74
N ALA A 11 91.56 -10.61 1.28
CA ALA A 11 90.99 -10.35 -0.05
C ALA A 11 90.07 -9.10 -0.12
N ALA A 12 89.91 -8.34 0.98
CA ALA A 12 88.98 -7.20 1.09
C ALA A 12 87.50 -7.51 0.76
N LEU A 13 87.08 -8.78 0.81
CA LEU A 13 85.76 -9.25 0.39
C LEU A 13 84.67 -9.13 1.48
N LEU A 14 85.07 -8.90 2.75
CA LEU A 14 84.14 -8.75 3.88
C LEU A 14 83.15 -7.59 3.71
N VAL A 15 83.63 -6.43 3.23
CA VAL A 15 82.78 -5.25 3.03
C VAL A 15 81.73 -5.51 1.93
N PRO A 16 82.09 -5.95 0.71
CA PRO A 16 81.13 -6.34 -0.33
C PRO A 16 80.08 -7.37 0.13
N ILE A 17 80.51 -8.42 0.84
CA ILE A 17 79.60 -9.47 1.34
C ILE A 17 78.63 -8.89 2.38
N SER A 18 79.11 -8.03 3.28
CA SER A 18 78.24 -7.35 4.26
C SER A 18 77.21 -6.44 3.60
N THR A 19 77.59 -5.73 2.52
CA THR A 19 76.69 -4.85 1.77
C THR A 19 75.63 -5.65 1.02
N VAL A 20 76.00 -6.77 0.39
CA VAL A 20 75.05 -7.66 -0.31
C VAL A 20 74.09 -8.32 0.67
N THR A 21 74.58 -8.80 1.82
CA THR A 21 73.74 -9.42 2.85
C THR A 21 72.80 -8.40 3.50
N THR A 22 73.27 -7.18 3.75
CA THR A 22 72.42 -6.09 4.25
C THR A 22 71.36 -5.67 3.23
N GLY A 23 71.74 -5.59 1.95
CA GLY A 23 70.81 -5.34 0.84
C GLY A 23 69.76 -6.44 0.73
N ALA A 24 70.16 -7.71 0.80
CA ALA A 24 69.25 -8.85 0.78
C ALA A 24 68.28 -8.84 1.98
N LEU A 25 68.76 -8.52 3.18
CA LEU A 25 67.91 -8.35 4.37
C LEU A 25 66.92 -7.19 4.22
N ALA A 26 67.34 -6.07 3.63
CA ALA A 26 66.46 -4.94 3.34
C ALA A 26 65.35 -5.33 2.35
N PHE A 27 65.68 -6.05 1.27
CA PHE A 27 64.68 -6.58 0.33
C PHE A 27 63.73 -7.56 1.01
N LEU A 28 64.24 -8.47 1.84
CA LEU A 28 63.43 -9.41 2.59
C LEU A 28 62.46 -8.68 3.54
N ALA A 29 62.92 -7.65 4.25
CA ALA A 29 62.10 -6.83 5.13
C ALA A 29 60.98 -6.11 4.36
N VAL A 30 61.27 -5.56 3.17
CA VAL A 30 60.26 -4.93 2.30
C VAL A 30 59.24 -5.96 1.80
N PHE A 31 59.68 -7.16 1.41
CA PHE A 31 58.79 -8.24 0.99
C PHE A 31 57.84 -8.67 2.11
N ILE A 32 58.38 -8.90 3.31
CA ILE A 32 57.60 -9.26 4.50
C ILE A 32 56.60 -8.14 4.84
N ASN A 33 57.04 -6.88 4.82
CA ASN A 33 56.16 -5.74 5.11
C ASN A 33 55.02 -5.62 4.07
N ASN A 34 55.34 -5.72 2.78
CA ASN A 34 54.33 -5.73 1.71
C ASN A 34 53.34 -6.88 1.84
N PHE A 35 53.80 -8.07 2.25
CA PHE A 35 52.94 -9.21 2.50
C PHE A 35 51.94 -8.93 3.64
N PHE A 36 52.42 -8.39 4.77
CA PHE A 36 51.55 -8.03 5.90
C PHE A 36 50.58 -6.90 5.56
N ILE A 37 51.03 -5.86 4.84
CA ILE A 37 50.19 -4.75 4.40
C ILE A 37 49.07 -5.28 3.49
N ARG A 38 49.40 -6.07 2.46
CA ARG A 38 48.39 -6.64 1.55
C ARG A 38 47.39 -7.52 2.29
N ARG A 39 47.86 -8.36 3.21
CA ARG A 39 46.99 -9.22 4.01
C ARG A 39 46.04 -8.41 4.91
N ASN A 40 46.54 -7.33 5.52
CA ASN A 40 45.74 -6.49 6.40
C ASN A 40 44.72 -5.65 5.62
N LEU A 41 45.13 -5.06 4.49
CA LEU A 41 44.24 -4.36 3.57
C LEU A 41 43.14 -5.28 3.04
N ASN A 42 43.47 -6.48 2.56
CA ASN A 42 42.47 -7.43 2.09
C ASN A 42 41.49 -7.85 3.20
N LYS A 43 41.96 -7.98 4.44
CA LYS A 43 41.09 -8.28 5.59
C LYS A 43 40.14 -7.12 5.88
N GLN A 44 40.65 -5.88 5.91
CA GLN A 44 39.83 -4.68 6.12
C GLN A 44 38.81 -4.48 4.99
N LEU A 45 39.23 -4.66 3.74
CA LEU A 45 38.40 -4.50 2.55
C LEU A 45 37.28 -5.55 2.53
N LYS A 46 37.58 -6.80 2.89
CA LYS A 46 36.55 -7.85 3.04
C LYS A 46 35.53 -7.50 4.13
N VAL A 47 35.98 -7.01 5.29
CA VAL A 47 35.09 -6.59 6.38
C VAL A 47 34.20 -5.42 5.95
N GLN A 48 34.77 -4.41 5.28
CA GLN A 48 34.01 -3.26 4.78
C GLN A 48 32.99 -3.66 3.72
N VAL A 49 33.34 -4.55 2.79
CA VAL A 49 32.40 -5.05 1.76
C VAL A 49 31.24 -5.79 2.41
N THR A 50 31.52 -6.66 3.40
CA THR A 50 30.45 -7.36 4.13
C THR A 50 29.57 -6.39 4.92
N GLN A 51 30.15 -5.41 5.60
CA GLN A 51 29.39 -4.38 6.31
C GLN A 51 28.53 -3.54 5.36
N ALA A 52 29.08 -3.11 4.22
CA ALA A 52 28.34 -2.35 3.21
C ALA A 52 27.18 -3.15 2.61
N GLN A 53 27.37 -4.46 2.39
CA GLN A 53 26.33 -5.32 1.86
C GLN A 53 25.20 -5.55 2.87
N ILE A 54 25.55 -5.73 4.15
CA ILE A 54 24.57 -5.78 5.25
C ILE A 54 23.80 -4.45 5.32
N GLN A 55 24.52 -3.33 5.34
CA GLN A 55 23.91 -2.01 5.40
C GLN A 55 22.93 -1.76 4.23
N LEU A 56 23.36 -2.06 3.00
CA LEU A 56 22.52 -1.93 1.82
C LEU A 56 21.24 -2.78 1.92
N SER A 57 21.35 -4.01 2.43
CA SER A 57 20.19 -4.88 2.61
C SER A 57 19.20 -4.34 3.64
N VAL A 58 19.70 -3.77 4.75
CA VAL A 58 18.89 -3.13 5.79
C VAL A 58 18.23 -1.86 5.25
N ASP A 59 18.97 -1.04 4.50
CA ASP A 59 18.45 0.20 3.92
C ASP A 59 17.37 -0.07 2.87
N LEU A 60 17.54 -1.11 2.05
CA LEU A 60 16.54 -1.53 1.07
C LEU A 60 15.27 -2.03 1.78
N GLN A 61 15.42 -2.85 2.83
CA GLN A 61 14.27 -3.29 3.63
C GLN A 61 13.53 -2.12 4.29
N LYS A 62 14.26 -1.14 4.86
CA LYS A 62 13.66 0.09 5.42
C LYS A 62 12.92 0.89 4.37
N ALA A 63 13.51 1.07 3.18
CA ALA A 63 12.89 1.79 2.08
C ALA A 63 11.59 1.11 1.61
N THR A 64 11.61 -0.22 1.42
CA THR A 64 10.42 -0.99 1.01
C THR A 64 9.32 -0.95 2.07
N GLN A 65 9.66 -1.05 3.36
CA GLN A 65 8.66 -0.96 4.45
C GLN A 65 8.06 0.44 4.55
N LYS A 66 8.88 1.48 4.44
CA LYS A 66 8.42 2.86 4.38
C LYS A 66 7.48 3.08 3.20
N GLU A 67 7.84 2.63 2.01
CA GLU A 67 6.99 2.73 0.82
C GLU A 67 5.65 2.01 1.04
N LYS A 68 5.66 0.77 1.55
CA LYS A 68 4.44 0.04 1.87
C LYS A 68 3.56 0.84 2.83
N ARG A 69 4.13 1.41 3.89
CA ARG A 69 3.38 2.23 4.86
C ARG A 69 2.76 3.46 4.20
N ASP A 70 3.54 4.22 3.44
CA ASP A 70 3.06 5.43 2.77
C ASP A 70 1.89 5.10 1.81
N LYS A 71 1.92 3.90 1.19
CA LYS A 71 0.82 3.39 0.34
C LYS A 71 -0.40 2.91 1.13
N LEU A 72 -0.20 2.31 2.30
CA LEU A 72 -1.28 1.94 3.21
C LEU A 72 -1.96 3.19 3.81
N GLU A 73 -1.20 4.24 4.10
CA GLU A 73 -1.75 5.55 4.52
C GLU A 73 -2.56 6.19 3.37
N GLN A 74 -2.04 6.16 2.14
CA GLN A 74 -2.79 6.62 0.96
C GLN A 74 -4.08 5.80 0.74
N LEU A 75 -4.05 4.49 0.98
CA LEU A 75 -5.22 3.61 0.90
C LEU A 75 -6.28 4.03 1.92
N HIS A 76 -5.86 4.28 3.16
CA HIS A 76 -6.74 4.76 4.23
C HIS A 76 -7.42 6.09 3.86
N ASP A 77 -6.68 7.05 3.32
CA ASP A 77 -7.26 8.35 2.90
C ASP A 77 -8.32 8.20 1.80
N LEU A 78 -8.09 7.29 0.84
CA LEU A 78 -9.07 7.01 -0.22
C LEU A 78 -10.32 6.32 0.30
N LEU A 79 -10.19 5.43 1.27
CA LEU A 79 -11.33 4.79 1.94
C LEU A 79 -12.12 5.81 2.76
N HIS A 80 -11.43 6.71 3.46
CA HIS A 80 -12.08 7.78 4.21
C HIS A 80 -12.84 8.74 3.27
N GLN A 81 -12.24 9.09 2.14
CA GLN A 81 -12.92 9.89 1.11
C GLN A 81 -14.17 9.16 0.59
N TYR A 82 -14.06 7.87 0.25
CA TYR A 82 -15.20 7.09 -0.20
C TYR A 82 -16.30 7.01 0.86
N HIS A 83 -15.92 6.78 2.12
CA HIS A 83 -16.83 6.73 3.26
C HIS A 83 -17.61 8.04 3.42
N SER A 84 -16.93 9.19 3.35
CA SER A 84 -17.55 10.50 3.41
C SER A 84 -18.51 10.73 2.24
N GLU A 85 -18.08 10.47 1.01
CA GLU A 85 -18.92 10.68 -0.19
C GLU A 85 -20.15 9.77 -0.20
N LEU A 86 -20.04 8.53 0.31
CA LEU A 86 -21.16 7.63 0.52
C LEU A 86 -22.14 8.15 1.58
N GLY A 87 -21.61 8.69 2.68
CA GLY A 87 -22.41 9.32 3.74
C GLY A 87 -23.22 10.50 3.24
N ASP A 88 -22.59 11.40 2.48
CA ASP A 88 -23.26 12.55 1.87
C ASP A 88 -24.36 12.10 0.90
N PHE A 89 -24.04 11.15 0.02
CA PHE A 89 -25.01 10.55 -0.90
C PHE A 89 -26.21 9.93 -0.17
N ALA A 90 -25.96 9.10 0.85
CA ALA A 90 -27.02 8.40 1.58
C ALA A 90 -27.89 9.37 2.39
N SER A 91 -27.28 10.40 2.98
CA SER A 91 -28.00 11.48 3.68
C SER A 91 -28.93 12.24 2.73
N ASP A 92 -28.40 12.72 1.60
CA ASP A 92 -29.17 13.46 0.59
C ASP A 92 -30.29 12.61 0.00
N TYR A 93 -30.01 11.32 -0.23
CA TYR A 93 -30.98 10.35 -0.71
C TYR A 93 -32.13 10.17 0.27
N ARG A 94 -31.83 9.85 1.54
CA ARG A 94 -32.86 9.66 2.58
C ARG A 94 -33.72 10.91 2.75
N HIS A 95 -33.10 12.09 2.79
CA HIS A 95 -33.86 13.34 2.95
C HIS A 95 -34.90 13.53 1.84
N SER A 96 -34.55 13.16 0.60
CA SER A 96 -35.41 13.39 -0.55
C SER A 96 -36.36 12.24 -0.89
N ALA A 97 -36.01 10.99 -0.55
CA ALA A 97 -36.85 9.82 -0.79
C ALA A 97 -38.14 9.83 0.04
N PHE A 98 -38.16 10.56 1.16
CA PHE A 98 -39.36 10.76 1.99
C PHE A 98 -40.12 12.05 1.69
N ASP A 99 -39.60 12.91 0.81
CA ASP A 99 -40.18 14.19 0.46
C ASP A 99 -41.24 14.03 -0.66
N ASN A 100 -42.44 13.62 -0.23
CA ASN A 100 -43.62 13.34 -1.07
C ASN A 100 -44.25 14.56 -1.77
N LEU A 101 -43.59 15.73 -1.73
CA LEU A 101 -44.09 16.98 -2.33
C LEU A 101 -43.60 17.20 -3.76
N SER A 102 -42.75 16.32 -4.28
CA SER A 102 -42.16 16.43 -5.62
C SER A 102 -43.15 16.00 -6.71
N SER A 103 -43.19 16.71 -7.84
CA SER A 103 -43.84 16.19 -9.04
C SER A 103 -43.08 14.97 -9.59
N SER A 104 -43.75 14.09 -10.33
CA SER A 104 -43.12 12.89 -10.91
C SER A 104 -41.92 13.18 -11.81
N SER A 105 -41.98 14.28 -12.58
CA SER A 105 -40.85 14.72 -13.41
C SER A 105 -39.66 15.20 -12.59
N ASP A 106 -39.90 15.94 -11.50
CA ASP A 106 -38.83 16.45 -10.64
C ASP A 106 -38.17 15.30 -9.87
N TYR A 107 -38.97 14.33 -9.41
CA TYR A 107 -38.47 13.16 -8.71
C TYR A 107 -37.61 12.27 -9.63
N LEU A 108 -38.01 12.09 -10.89
CA LEU A 108 -37.22 11.35 -11.88
C LEU A 108 -35.85 12.00 -12.11
N GLU A 109 -35.78 13.34 -12.19
CA GLU A 109 -34.50 14.04 -12.35
C GLU A 109 -33.63 13.95 -11.10
N LYS A 110 -34.23 13.97 -9.90
CA LYS A 110 -33.53 13.67 -8.64
C LYS A 110 -32.93 12.26 -8.65
N ILE A 111 -33.68 11.24 -9.08
CA ILE A 111 -33.17 9.86 -9.19
C ILE A 111 -31.97 9.78 -10.14
N LYS A 112 -32.02 10.45 -11.30
CA LYS A 112 -30.84 10.52 -12.20
C LYS A 112 -29.65 11.21 -11.56
N ASN A 113 -29.88 12.22 -10.72
CA ASN A 113 -28.81 12.85 -9.97
C ASN A 113 -28.20 11.88 -8.94
N TYR A 114 -29.02 11.11 -8.22
CA TYR A 114 -28.54 10.09 -7.30
C TYR A 114 -27.71 9.02 -8.00
N GLN A 115 -28.15 8.53 -9.17
CA GLN A 115 -27.35 7.60 -9.97
C GLN A 115 -25.98 8.22 -10.34
N ARG A 116 -25.95 9.49 -10.79
CA ARG A 116 -24.70 10.19 -11.11
C ARG A 116 -23.77 10.33 -9.91
N MET A 117 -24.30 10.74 -8.75
CA MET A 117 -23.54 10.84 -7.50
C MET A 117 -23.00 9.48 -7.08
N PHE A 118 -23.84 8.45 -7.10
CA PHE A 118 -23.48 7.07 -6.78
C PHE A 118 -22.34 6.55 -7.67
N TYR A 119 -22.37 6.81 -8.98
CA TYR A 119 -21.26 6.42 -9.86
C TYR A 119 -19.99 7.26 -9.63
N ALA A 120 -20.13 8.53 -9.26
CA ALA A 120 -18.99 9.40 -8.99
C ALA A 120 -18.23 8.95 -7.73
N MET A 121 -18.94 8.62 -6.65
CA MET A 121 -18.32 8.21 -5.38
C MET A 121 -17.58 6.87 -5.47
N ARG A 122 -17.86 6.04 -6.48
CA ARG A 122 -17.12 4.78 -6.72
C ARG A 122 -15.68 5.00 -7.17
N LYS A 123 -15.30 6.21 -7.58
CA LYS A 123 -13.93 6.54 -8.03
C LYS A 123 -12.87 6.36 -6.93
N PRO A 124 -12.97 6.99 -5.74
CA PRO A 124 -12.02 6.75 -4.66
C PRO A 124 -11.95 5.27 -4.26
N ARG A 125 -13.09 4.57 -4.16
CA ARG A 125 -13.15 3.12 -3.91
C ARG A 125 -12.39 2.30 -4.94
N SER A 126 -12.49 2.63 -6.24
CA SER A 126 -11.73 1.96 -7.31
C SER A 126 -10.22 2.15 -7.18
N LYS A 127 -9.79 3.36 -6.81
CA LYS A 127 -8.36 3.64 -6.60
C LYS A 127 -7.84 2.90 -5.36
N ALA A 128 -8.64 2.87 -4.30
CA ALA A 128 -8.33 2.14 -3.07
C ALA A 128 -8.14 0.64 -3.37
N GLU A 129 -9.05 0.05 -4.13
CA GLU A 129 -8.97 -1.37 -4.51
C GLU A 129 -7.69 -1.71 -5.30
N VAL A 130 -7.32 -0.87 -6.27
CA VAL A 130 -6.08 -1.07 -7.05
C VAL A 130 -4.85 -0.98 -6.14
N LEU A 131 -4.81 -0.01 -5.21
CA LEU A 131 -3.73 0.11 -4.24
C LEU A 131 -3.66 -1.10 -3.30
N ALA A 132 -4.81 -1.54 -2.78
CA ALA A 132 -4.89 -2.71 -1.91
C ALA A 132 -4.31 -3.96 -2.61
N SER A 133 -4.70 -4.22 -3.85
CA SER A 133 -4.20 -5.38 -4.63
C SER A 133 -2.68 -5.42 -4.83
N SER A 134 -2.00 -4.28 -4.68
CA SER A 134 -0.54 -4.19 -4.84
C SER A 134 0.23 -4.23 -3.52
N TYR A 135 -0.43 -3.97 -2.39
CA TYR A 135 0.24 -3.71 -1.11
C TYR A 135 -0.36 -4.44 0.10
N SER A 136 -1.51 -5.12 -0.03
CA SER A 136 -2.10 -5.97 1.00
C SER A 136 -2.94 -7.12 0.42
N ASP A 137 -2.53 -8.35 0.72
CA ASP A 137 -3.30 -9.57 0.39
C ASP A 137 -4.48 -9.79 1.34
N LEU A 138 -4.54 -9.05 2.46
CA LEU A 138 -5.52 -9.25 3.52
C LEU A 138 -6.83 -8.50 3.30
N ILE A 139 -6.85 -7.56 2.34
CA ILE A 139 -7.92 -6.56 2.18
C ILE A 139 -8.72 -6.79 0.87
N GLN A 140 -8.25 -7.69 0.01
CA GLN A 140 -8.81 -7.85 -1.33
C GLN A 140 -10.23 -8.42 -1.32
N ASP A 141 -10.52 -9.37 -0.43
CA ASP A 141 -11.83 -10.04 -0.35
C ASP A 141 -12.92 -9.09 0.20
N GLU A 142 -12.53 -8.11 0.99
CA GLU A 142 -13.39 -7.08 1.57
C GLU A 142 -13.94 -6.14 0.47
N PHE A 143 -13.13 -5.79 -0.53
CA PHE A 143 -13.59 -4.99 -1.67
C PHE A 143 -14.67 -5.70 -2.50
N GLU A 144 -14.62 -7.04 -2.58
CA GLU A 144 -15.67 -7.83 -3.25
C GLU A 144 -16.99 -7.76 -2.48
N GLN A 145 -16.95 -7.71 -1.15
CA GLN A 145 -18.15 -7.48 -0.34
C GLN A 145 -18.74 -6.08 -0.58
N ILE A 146 -17.89 -5.05 -0.65
CA ILE A 146 -18.31 -3.68 -0.98
C ILE A 146 -19.02 -3.66 -2.33
N ARG A 147 -18.48 -4.33 -3.36
CA ARG A 147 -19.10 -4.41 -4.69
C ARG A 147 -20.49 -5.03 -4.68
N LYS A 148 -20.69 -6.10 -3.91
CA LYS A 148 -22.01 -6.75 -3.78
C LYS A 148 -23.05 -5.83 -3.13
N PHE A 149 -22.65 -5.01 -2.16
CA PHE A 149 -23.53 -4.01 -1.60
C PHE A 149 -23.75 -2.82 -2.55
N GLU A 150 -22.71 -2.37 -3.27
CA GLU A 150 -22.85 -1.35 -4.33
C GLU A 150 -23.87 -1.79 -5.41
N GLU A 151 -23.88 -3.08 -5.76
CA GLU A 151 -24.86 -3.64 -6.71
C GLU A 151 -26.29 -3.52 -6.16
N GLN A 152 -26.53 -3.83 -4.88
CA GLN A 152 -27.84 -3.67 -4.25
C GLN A 152 -28.31 -2.21 -4.25
N VAL A 153 -27.40 -1.24 -4.04
CA VAL A 153 -27.72 0.18 -4.14
C VAL A 153 -28.06 0.57 -5.58
N SER A 154 -27.28 0.08 -6.55
CA SER A 154 -27.52 0.32 -7.98
C SER A 154 -28.88 -0.24 -8.43
N ASP A 155 -29.23 -1.44 -7.99
CA ASP A 155 -30.51 -2.08 -8.27
C ASP A 155 -31.69 -1.30 -7.67
N HIS A 156 -31.52 -0.81 -6.45
CA HIS A 156 -32.50 0.06 -5.81
C HIS A 156 -32.76 1.32 -6.62
N LEU A 157 -31.71 2.06 -6.99
CA LEU A 157 -31.84 3.29 -7.80
C LEU A 157 -32.46 3.02 -9.17
N SER A 158 -32.10 1.90 -9.80
CA SER A 158 -32.66 1.48 -11.09
C SER A 158 -34.15 1.14 -10.99
N MET A 159 -34.56 0.47 -9.91
CA MET A 159 -35.95 0.18 -9.64
C MET A 159 -36.78 1.46 -9.43
N LEU A 160 -36.25 2.43 -8.67
CA LEU A 160 -36.90 3.73 -8.48
C LEU A 160 -37.10 4.47 -9.80
N PHE A 161 -36.05 4.49 -10.64
CA PHE A 161 -36.09 5.14 -11.94
C PHE A 161 -37.19 4.52 -12.84
N ASN A 162 -37.22 3.19 -12.91
CA ASN A 162 -38.20 2.46 -13.70
C ASN A 162 -39.63 2.67 -13.19
N LEU A 163 -39.82 2.64 -11.86
CA LEU A 163 -41.12 2.90 -11.25
C LEU A 163 -41.61 4.31 -11.59
N GLU A 164 -40.77 5.32 -11.42
CA GLU A 164 -41.19 6.70 -11.65
C GLU A 164 -41.43 6.99 -13.14
N THR A 165 -40.69 6.32 -14.03
CA THR A 165 -40.97 6.34 -15.48
C THR A 165 -42.35 5.75 -15.79
N LEU A 166 -42.69 4.60 -15.23
CA LEU A 166 -44.00 3.97 -15.41
C LEU A 166 -45.14 4.84 -14.87
N VAL A 167 -44.91 5.55 -13.77
CA VAL A 167 -45.90 6.51 -13.24
C VAL A 167 -46.05 7.70 -14.18
N LEU A 168 -44.96 8.26 -14.69
CA LEU A 168 -45.00 9.40 -15.62
C LEU A 168 -45.70 9.05 -16.95
N GLU A 169 -45.57 7.81 -17.41
CA GLU A 169 -46.20 7.31 -18.64
C GLU A 169 -47.68 6.89 -18.45
N ALA A 170 -48.17 6.89 -17.20
CA ALA A 170 -49.53 6.49 -16.92
C ALA A 170 -50.54 7.49 -17.52
N PRO A 171 -51.59 7.01 -18.23
CA PRO A 171 -52.50 7.89 -18.96
C PRO A 171 -53.49 8.67 -18.08
N SER A 172 -53.58 8.33 -16.80
CA SER A 172 -54.48 8.98 -15.85
C SER A 172 -54.02 8.81 -14.39
N GLU A 173 -54.48 9.70 -13.53
CA GLU A 173 -54.22 9.67 -12.08
C GLU A 173 -54.67 8.36 -11.42
N SER A 174 -55.74 7.73 -11.92
CA SER A 174 -56.20 6.42 -11.42
C SER A 174 -55.20 5.31 -11.75
N GLU A 175 -54.61 5.38 -12.94
CA GLU A 175 -53.62 4.42 -13.42
C GLU A 175 -52.28 4.61 -12.69
N GLU A 176 -51.87 5.86 -12.46
CA GLU A 176 -50.73 6.22 -11.60
C GLU A 176 -50.86 5.61 -10.21
N LYS A 177 -52.01 5.82 -9.55
CA LYS A 177 -52.29 5.26 -8.21
C LYS A 177 -52.22 3.73 -8.21
N ARG A 178 -52.73 3.09 -9.26
CA ARG A 178 -52.68 1.62 -9.41
C ARG A 178 -51.24 1.13 -9.58
N VAL A 179 -50.44 1.79 -10.42
CA VAL A 179 -49.02 1.46 -10.64
C VAL A 179 -48.25 1.61 -9.33
N ARG A 180 -48.41 2.73 -8.62
CA ARG A 180 -47.76 2.95 -7.31
C ARG A 180 -48.17 1.87 -6.31
N ALA A 181 -49.47 1.62 -6.14
CA ALA A 181 -49.98 0.61 -5.21
C ALA A 181 -49.46 -0.80 -5.50
N HIS A 182 -49.38 -1.18 -6.79
CA HIS A 182 -48.86 -2.48 -7.21
C HIS A 182 -47.38 -2.67 -6.85
N HIS A 183 -46.58 -1.59 -6.92
CA HIS A 183 -45.14 -1.63 -6.68
C HIS A 183 -44.74 -1.31 -5.22
N THR A 184 -45.65 -0.77 -4.40
CA THR A 184 -45.39 -0.42 -2.99
C THR A 184 -44.71 -1.54 -2.20
N PRO A 185 -45.15 -2.82 -2.25
CA PRO A 185 -44.49 -3.88 -1.48
C PRO A 185 -43.02 -4.08 -1.87
N ARG A 186 -42.74 -4.10 -3.17
CA ARG A 186 -41.38 -4.24 -3.72
C ARG A 186 -40.52 -3.01 -3.39
N LEU A 187 -41.14 -1.83 -3.42
CA LEU A 187 -40.49 -0.57 -3.05
C LEU A 187 -40.02 -0.57 -1.59
N LEU A 188 -40.90 -0.99 -0.67
CA LEU A 188 -40.57 -1.11 0.76
C LEU A 188 -39.45 -2.12 1.02
N GLU A 189 -39.45 -3.25 0.32
CA GLU A 189 -38.36 -4.23 0.40
C GLU A 189 -37.04 -3.64 -0.11
N SER A 190 -37.08 -2.93 -1.23
CA SER A 190 -35.90 -2.31 -1.83
C SER A 190 -35.28 -1.24 -0.93
N TYR A 191 -36.08 -0.43 -0.23
CA TYR A 191 -35.57 0.51 0.78
C TYR A 191 -34.83 -0.21 1.92
N LYS A 192 -35.36 -1.33 2.42
CA LYS A 192 -34.68 -2.13 3.46
C LYS A 192 -33.35 -2.70 2.95
N LEU A 193 -33.31 -3.14 1.70
CA LEU A 193 -32.08 -3.63 1.08
C LEU A 193 -31.06 -2.52 0.90
N PHE A 194 -31.49 -1.32 0.51
CA PHE A 194 -30.64 -0.13 0.44
C PHE A 194 -30.00 0.20 1.79
N ASP A 195 -30.81 0.33 2.86
CA ASP A 195 -30.29 0.66 4.19
C ASP A 195 -29.32 -0.42 4.71
N LYS A 196 -29.62 -1.69 4.43
CA LYS A 196 -28.72 -2.81 4.76
C LYS A 196 -27.43 -2.75 3.95
N ALA A 197 -27.50 -2.41 2.66
CA ALA A 197 -26.34 -2.33 1.79
C ALA A 197 -25.42 -1.17 2.20
N GLU A 198 -25.98 0.01 2.45
CA GLU A 198 -25.24 1.17 2.97
C GLU A 198 -24.53 0.83 4.29
N SER A 199 -25.27 0.30 5.27
CA SER A 199 -24.70 -0.11 6.56
C SER A 199 -23.63 -1.19 6.40
N GLY A 200 -23.83 -2.12 5.46
CA GLY A 200 -22.87 -3.17 5.10
C GLY A 200 -21.58 -2.60 4.54
N ILE A 201 -21.66 -1.62 3.63
CA ILE A 201 -20.48 -0.94 3.08
C ILE A 201 -19.70 -0.25 4.21
N PHE A 202 -20.37 0.51 5.09
CA PHE A 202 -19.70 1.18 6.20
C PHE A 202 -18.99 0.20 7.13
N LEU A 203 -19.63 -0.93 7.46
CA LEU A 203 -19.03 -1.97 8.30
C LEU A 203 -17.77 -2.55 7.65
N VAL A 204 -17.82 -2.84 6.34
CA VAL A 204 -16.66 -3.39 5.63
C VAL A 204 -15.54 -2.37 5.53
N ILE A 205 -15.84 -1.08 5.29
CA ILE A 205 -14.82 -0.02 5.30
C ILE A 205 -14.11 0.02 6.67
N GLN A 206 -14.86 -0.02 7.78
CA GLN A 206 -14.26 -0.05 9.13
C GLN A 206 -13.34 -1.26 9.33
N GLN A 207 -13.75 -2.44 8.85
CA GLN A 207 -12.91 -3.64 8.91
C GLN A 207 -11.60 -3.46 8.13
N ILE A 208 -11.66 -2.88 6.93
CA ILE A 208 -10.47 -2.58 6.13
C ILE A 208 -9.57 -1.57 6.86
N GLU A 209 -10.14 -0.48 7.39
CA GLU A 209 -9.38 0.54 8.15
C GLU A 209 -8.66 -0.08 9.36
N GLU A 210 -9.31 -0.98 10.09
CA GLU A 210 -8.69 -1.72 11.21
C GLU A 210 -7.52 -2.61 10.76
N LEU A 211 -7.66 -3.29 9.61
CA LEU A 211 -6.59 -4.10 9.02
C LEU A 211 -5.41 -3.23 8.60
N ILE A 212 -5.66 -2.09 7.96
CA ILE A 212 -4.62 -1.13 7.57
C ILE A 212 -3.85 -0.63 8.80
N VAL A 213 -4.57 -0.20 9.84
CA VAL A 213 -3.95 0.30 11.08
C VAL A 213 -3.09 -0.79 11.74
N ARG A 214 -3.54 -2.05 11.71
CA ARG A 214 -2.77 -3.19 12.22
C ARG A 214 -1.49 -3.41 11.41
N GLU A 215 -1.57 -3.47 10.09
CA GLU A 215 -0.41 -3.63 9.21
C GLU A 215 0.61 -2.50 9.37
N ILE A 216 0.14 -1.25 9.48
CA ILE A 216 1.03 -0.09 9.72
C ILE A 216 1.77 -0.24 11.06
N LYS A 217 1.08 -0.67 12.12
CA LYS A 217 1.70 -0.91 13.44
C LYS A 217 2.74 -2.02 13.39
N GLU A 218 2.45 -3.11 12.69
CA GLU A 218 3.38 -4.24 12.51
C GLU A 218 4.62 -3.82 11.72
N SER A 219 4.45 -3.05 10.65
CA SER A 219 5.55 -2.50 9.85
C SER A 219 6.47 -1.60 10.69
N ARG A 220 5.91 -0.70 11.51
CA ARG A 220 6.68 0.13 12.46
C ARG A 220 7.41 -0.71 13.53
N GLY A 221 6.78 -1.78 14.00
CA GLY A 221 7.41 -2.73 14.93
C GLY A 221 8.61 -3.45 14.32
N PHE A 222 8.55 -3.75 13.01
CA PHE A 222 9.66 -4.34 12.26
C PHE A 222 10.80 -3.35 12.03
N GLU A 223 10.49 -2.10 11.66
CA GLU A 223 11.50 -1.03 11.53
C GLU A 223 12.30 -0.82 12.83
N ASN A 224 11.63 -0.79 13.98
CA ASN A 224 12.29 -0.64 15.28
C ASN A 224 13.25 -1.81 15.59
N LYS A 225 12.94 -3.02 15.13
CA LYS A 225 13.84 -4.18 15.27
C LYS A 225 15.04 -4.07 14.33
N LEU A 226 14.87 -3.54 13.13
CA LEU A 226 15.96 -3.32 12.16
C LEU A 226 16.93 -2.18 12.56
N VAL A 227 16.51 -1.26 13.43
CA VAL A 227 17.39 -0.21 14.00
C VAL A 227 18.21 -0.74 15.19
N ALA A 228 17.80 -1.86 15.79
CA ALA A 228 18.51 -2.49 16.91
C ALA A 228 19.65 -3.43 16.47
N PHE A 229 19.78 -3.70 15.17
CA PHE A 229 20.89 -4.44 14.55
C PHE A 229 21.90 -3.49 13.93
#